data_AF-A0A1D3TYG4-F1
#
_entry.id   AF-A0A1D3TYG4-F1
#
_cell.length_a   1.000
_cell.length_b   1.000
_cell.length_c   1.000
_cell.angle_alpha   90.00
_cell.angle_beta   90.00
_cell.angle_gamma   90.00
#
_symmetry.space_group_name_H-M   'P 1'
#
loop_
_entity.id
_entity.type
_entity.pdbx_description
1 polymer ?
#
loop_
_entity_poly.entity_id
_entity_poly.type
_entity_poly.pdbx_seq_one_letter_code
_entity_poly.pdbx_strand_id
1 'polypeptide(L)'
;MKFNKIFFYTVFLAWAGLIIWNLVQPQKVFSENENRYLAEMPEFSFDKLVDGEYMDGIDAYVSDQFVMREQWIHMKTMLERAIFKQDIHSVYLAKDGYLIERHDYDDVPEKQAEENREYVAEFVKKCVEKYAEKYAEKYAEKHAENYAEKYGETTGIGSIKVMLVPTASEILPDKLPPFATGYDQGAYMDRVSESLSEHSFIDLRDTFWMHRDEYIYYRTDHHWTTAGAYEAYVQWAEEVGIKPFGKEKFEIDLASDRFYGTIHAKLRVNVKPDDIYLYQVKEDMGYQLIYNLTDRSDSLYDYEKLEGKDKYAVFMGGNYGIVEIRTNQNNGRRLLVVKDSFANSFVPFAANHFEKTFMVDLRYYHAGIEALIEENEITDILVLYSTIGFAKDINIAKIMK
;
A
#
# COMPACT_ATOMS: atom_id res chain seq x y z
N MET A 1 43.30 -3.79 38.26
CA MET A 1 42.48 -5.00 38.61
C MET A 1 41.13 -4.68 39.27
N LYS A 2 41.03 -3.76 40.26
CA LYS A 2 39.74 -3.38 40.87
C LYS A 2 38.77 -2.66 39.92
N PHE A 3 39.30 -1.78 39.06
CA PHE A 3 38.51 -1.06 38.04
C PHE A 3 37.78 -2.02 37.08
N ASN A 4 38.49 -3.02 36.54
CA ASN A 4 37.88 -4.02 35.65
C ASN A 4 36.74 -4.78 36.33
N LYS A 5 36.91 -5.17 37.61
CA LYS A 5 35.84 -5.86 38.36
C LYS A 5 34.60 -4.99 38.50
N ILE A 6 34.77 -3.72 38.91
CA ILE A 6 33.65 -2.77 39.04
C ILE A 6 32.95 -2.61 37.69
N PHE A 7 33.70 -2.40 36.61
CA PHE A 7 33.17 -2.29 35.26
C PHE A 7 32.33 -3.52 34.86
N PHE A 8 32.86 -4.73 35.02
CA PHE A 8 32.12 -5.96 34.68
C PHE A 8 30.87 -6.14 35.55
N TYR A 9 30.92 -5.85 36.85
CA TYR A 9 29.74 -5.89 37.71
C TYR A 9 28.69 -4.87 37.28
N THR A 10 29.08 -3.64 36.93
CA THR A 10 28.13 -2.63 36.46
C THR A 10 27.46 -3.02 35.16
N VAL A 11 28.22 -3.54 34.19
CA VAL A 11 27.67 -4.02 32.91
C VAL A 11 26.75 -5.21 33.14
N PHE A 12 27.15 -6.18 33.97
CA PHE A 12 26.34 -7.34 34.30
C PHE A 12 25.01 -6.96 34.97
N LEU A 13 25.05 -6.07 35.96
CA LEU A 13 23.84 -5.62 36.66
C LEU A 13 22.91 -4.83 35.73
N ALA A 14 23.46 -4.00 34.83
CA ALA A 14 22.67 -3.31 33.82
C ALA A 14 21.98 -4.29 32.87
N TRP A 15 22.72 -5.29 32.36
CA TRP A 15 22.17 -6.35 31.50
C TRP A 15 21.12 -7.21 32.21
N ALA A 16 21.38 -7.63 33.44
CA ALA A 16 20.41 -8.37 34.23
C ALA A 16 19.14 -7.55 34.47
N GLY A 17 19.28 -6.25 34.74
CA GLY A 17 18.14 -5.33 34.85
C GLY A 17 17.31 -5.24 33.56
N LEU A 18 17.95 -5.14 32.40
CA LEU A 18 17.27 -5.13 31.10
C LEU A 18 16.51 -6.43 30.83
N ILE A 19 17.10 -7.58 31.16
CA ILE A 19 16.44 -8.89 31.01
C ILE A 19 15.22 -8.99 31.93
N ILE A 20 15.38 -8.62 33.20
CA ILE A 20 14.25 -8.64 34.15
C ILE A 20 13.13 -7.72 33.66
N TRP A 21 13.47 -6.50 33.20
CA TRP A 21 12.48 -5.59 32.63
C TRP A 21 11.80 -6.20 31.40
N ASN A 22 12.57 -6.81 30.50
CA ASN A 22 12.02 -7.48 29.32
C ASN A 22 11.03 -8.61 29.65
N LEU A 23 11.24 -9.33 30.75
CA LEU A 23 10.36 -10.41 31.19
C LEU A 23 9.06 -9.93 31.86
N VAL A 24 9.06 -8.74 32.47
CA VAL A 24 7.87 -8.22 33.20
C VAL A 24 7.03 -7.27 32.36
N GLN A 25 7.57 -6.72 31.28
CA GLN A 25 6.80 -5.86 30.38
C GLN A 25 5.76 -6.69 29.60
N PRO A 26 4.52 -6.18 29.45
CA PRO A 26 3.54 -6.82 28.60
C PRO A 26 4.03 -6.91 27.16
N GLN A 27 3.75 -8.04 26.52
CA GLN A 27 4.02 -8.22 25.09
C GLN A 27 3.18 -7.23 24.28
N LYS A 28 3.80 -6.65 23.26
CA LYS A 28 3.12 -5.80 22.28
C LYS A 28 2.67 -6.66 21.11
N VAL A 29 1.38 -6.60 20.80
CA VAL A 29 0.82 -7.32 19.65
C VAL A 29 1.06 -6.55 18.34
N PHE A 30 0.96 -5.23 18.38
CA PHE A 30 1.04 -4.38 17.19
C PHE A 30 2.00 -3.22 17.40
N SER A 31 2.75 -2.86 16.35
CA SER A 31 3.60 -1.68 16.31
C SER A 31 2.96 -0.61 15.44
N GLU A 32 2.39 0.43 16.06
CA GLU A 32 1.85 1.59 15.33
C GLU A 32 2.92 2.33 14.53
N ASN A 33 4.18 2.30 14.98
CA ASN A 33 5.29 2.94 14.27
C ASN A 33 5.63 2.22 12.96
N GLU A 34 5.65 0.88 12.98
CA GLU A 34 6.00 0.06 11.81
C GLU A 34 4.77 -0.39 11.01
N ASN A 35 3.56 -0.05 11.48
CA ASN A 35 2.28 -0.47 10.94
C ASN A 35 2.20 -1.99 10.67
N ARG A 36 2.63 -2.81 11.63
CA ARG A 36 2.63 -4.27 11.51
C ARG A 36 2.42 -4.98 12.85
N TYR A 37 1.96 -6.23 12.76
CA TYR A 37 1.98 -7.16 13.88
C TYR A 37 3.42 -7.54 14.24
N LEU A 38 3.68 -7.64 15.54
CA LEU A 38 4.96 -8.03 16.08
C LEU A 38 4.98 -9.54 16.28
N ALA A 39 6.18 -10.14 16.21
CA ALA A 39 6.33 -11.57 16.44
C ALA A 39 5.84 -11.96 17.84
N GLU A 40 5.03 -13.02 17.88
CA GLU A 40 4.58 -13.69 19.09
C GLU A 40 5.51 -14.84 19.46
N MET A 41 5.39 -15.36 20.68
CA MET A 41 6.18 -16.49 21.14
C MET A 41 5.89 -17.71 20.24
N PRO A 42 6.89 -18.27 19.54
CA PRO A 42 6.65 -19.40 18.64
C PRO A 42 6.26 -20.66 19.44
N GLU A 43 5.33 -21.44 18.89
CA GLU A 43 4.99 -22.74 19.45
C GLU A 43 6.15 -23.72 19.30
N PHE A 44 6.55 -24.32 20.41
CA PHE A 44 7.63 -25.32 20.42
C PHE A 44 7.17 -26.64 19.79
N SER A 45 7.91 -27.12 18.80
CA SER A 45 7.86 -28.50 18.33
C SER A 45 9.26 -29.00 17.98
N PHE A 46 9.50 -30.30 18.12
CA PHE A 46 10.80 -30.88 17.78
C PHE A 46 11.12 -30.78 16.29
N ASP A 47 10.11 -30.88 15.42
CA ASP A 47 10.29 -30.72 13.97
C ASP A 47 10.78 -29.31 13.63
N LYS A 48 10.10 -28.27 14.16
CA LYS A 48 10.46 -26.85 13.99
C LYS A 48 11.81 -26.47 14.60
N LEU A 49 12.26 -27.22 15.60
CA LEU A 49 13.57 -27.00 16.21
C LEU A 49 14.69 -27.50 15.28
N VAL A 50 14.46 -28.63 14.61
CA VAL A 50 15.46 -29.29 13.76
C VAL A 50 15.58 -28.59 12.40
N ASP A 51 14.47 -28.08 11.85
CA ASP A 51 14.47 -27.32 10.59
C ASP A 51 14.90 -25.86 10.72
N GLY A 52 14.93 -25.32 11.95
CA GLY A 52 15.36 -23.95 12.27
C GLY A 52 14.22 -22.95 12.47
N GLU A 53 12.98 -23.29 12.10
CA GLU A 53 11.82 -22.37 12.18
C GLU A 53 11.57 -21.86 13.60
N TYR A 54 11.76 -22.72 14.61
CA TYR A 54 11.60 -22.33 16.02
C TYR A 54 12.63 -21.29 16.43
N MET A 55 13.89 -21.44 16.00
CA MET A 55 14.96 -20.51 16.35
C MET A 55 14.77 -19.16 15.64
N ASP A 56 14.42 -19.17 14.36
CA ASP A 56 14.08 -17.97 13.62
C ASP A 56 12.89 -17.23 14.26
N GLY A 57 11.88 -17.97 14.71
CA GLY A 57 10.74 -17.43 15.45
C GLY A 57 11.13 -16.82 16.80
N ILE A 58 12.06 -17.45 17.55
CA ILE A 58 12.56 -16.91 18.82
C ILE A 58 13.36 -15.62 18.58
N ASP A 59 14.20 -15.59 17.56
CA ASP A 59 14.98 -14.40 17.20
C ASP A 59 14.07 -13.24 16.80
N ALA A 60 13.04 -13.52 15.99
CA ALA A 60 12.02 -12.53 15.64
C ALA A 60 11.27 -12.02 16.87
N TYR A 61 10.80 -12.92 17.75
CA TYR A 61 10.09 -12.59 18.98
C TYR A 61 10.95 -11.72 19.92
N VAL A 62 12.19 -12.14 20.20
CA VAL A 62 13.09 -11.40 21.11
C VAL A 62 13.41 -10.03 20.52
N SER A 63 13.70 -9.95 19.22
CA SER A 63 13.99 -8.70 18.53
C SER A 63 12.83 -7.71 18.60
N ASP A 64 11.59 -8.18 18.39
CA ASP A 64 10.39 -7.34 18.39
C ASP A 64 9.95 -6.92 19.80
N GLN A 65 10.06 -7.83 20.77
CA GLN A 65 9.62 -7.58 22.15
C GLN A 65 10.70 -6.96 23.04
N PHE A 66 11.92 -6.73 22.53
CA PHE A 66 13.01 -6.22 23.37
C PHE A 66 12.69 -4.88 24.03
N VAL A 67 13.09 -4.73 25.29
CA VAL A 67 12.85 -3.49 26.03
C VAL A 67 13.62 -2.33 25.41
N MET A 68 12.96 -1.19 25.26
CA MET A 68 13.55 -0.01 24.61
C MET A 68 14.10 -0.27 23.20
N ARG A 69 13.53 -1.22 22.45
CA ARG A 69 13.93 -1.57 21.06
C ARG A 69 14.15 -0.34 20.19
N GLU A 70 13.26 0.64 20.29
CA GLU A 70 13.32 1.89 19.52
C GLU A 70 14.63 2.66 19.75
N GLN A 71 15.10 2.73 21.00
CA GLN A 71 16.35 3.40 21.37
C GLN A 71 17.57 2.61 20.87
N TRP A 72 17.52 1.28 20.87
CA TRP A 72 18.57 0.42 20.33
C TRP A 72 18.73 0.57 18.82
N ILE A 73 17.62 0.59 18.09
CA ILE A 73 17.60 0.84 16.64
C ILE A 73 18.22 2.21 16.35
N HIS A 74 17.76 3.26 17.04
CA HIS A 74 18.31 4.61 16.87
C HIS A 74 19.83 4.66 17.12
N MET A 75 20.31 4.06 18.22
CA MET A 75 21.74 4.05 18.55
C MET A 75 22.56 3.30 17.49
N LYS A 76 22.10 2.13 17.05
CA LYS A 76 22.76 1.36 15.98
C LYS A 76 22.85 2.20 14.71
N THR A 77 21.74 2.78 14.27
CA THR A 77 21.70 3.60 13.05
C THR A 77 22.60 4.83 13.17
N MET A 78 22.66 5.49 14.33
CA MET A 78 23.58 6.62 14.56
C MET A 78 25.06 6.21 14.44
N LEU A 79 25.43 5.04 14.97
CA LEU A 79 26.80 4.52 14.82
C LEU A 79 27.12 4.16 13.37
N GLU A 80 26.17 3.54 12.66
CA GLU A 80 26.33 3.20 11.24
C GLU A 80 26.47 4.43 10.35
N ARG A 81 25.72 5.50 10.65
CA ARG A 81 25.88 6.80 9.99
C ARG A 81 27.21 7.46 10.31
N ALA A 82 27.70 7.35 11.54
CA ALA A 82 28.98 7.92 11.95
C ALA A 82 30.18 7.29 11.20
N ILE A 83 30.03 6.05 10.72
CA ILE A 83 31.01 5.39 9.85
C ILE A 83 30.68 5.52 8.35
N PHE A 84 29.80 6.48 7.99
CA PHE A 84 29.42 6.81 6.61
C PHE A 84 28.73 5.69 5.80
N LYS A 85 28.08 4.72 6.46
CA LYS A 85 27.17 3.81 5.73
C LYS A 85 25.99 4.60 5.16
N GLN A 86 25.69 4.40 3.88
CA GLN A 86 24.54 5.03 3.21
C GLN A 86 23.42 4.03 2.91
N ASP A 87 23.62 2.75 3.22
CA ASP A 87 22.62 1.71 3.29
C ASP A 87 22.52 1.18 4.74
N ILE A 88 21.34 1.26 5.32
CA ILE A 88 21.09 0.82 6.69
C ILE A 88 19.74 0.12 6.71
N HIS A 89 19.67 -1.12 7.22
CA HIS A 89 18.40 -1.87 7.31
C HIS A 89 17.62 -1.94 5.97
N SER A 90 18.33 -2.15 4.85
CA SER A 90 17.76 -2.12 3.48
C SER A 90 17.08 -0.80 3.13
N VAL A 91 17.57 0.31 3.67
CA VAL A 91 17.11 1.67 3.35
C VAL A 91 18.31 2.51 2.94
N TYR A 92 18.21 3.15 1.78
CA TYR A 92 19.16 4.14 1.31
C TYR A 92 18.89 5.50 1.94
N LEU A 93 19.96 6.12 2.46
CA LEU A 93 19.97 7.54 2.80
C LEU A 93 20.21 8.35 1.52
N ALA A 94 19.11 8.71 0.87
CA ALA A 94 19.10 9.39 -0.43
C ALA A 94 19.21 10.92 -0.29
N LYS A 95 19.39 11.61 -1.43
CA LYS A 95 19.43 13.07 -1.49
C LYS A 95 18.11 13.69 -1.03
N ASP A 96 18.15 14.98 -0.68
CA ASP A 96 17.00 15.78 -0.24
C ASP A 96 16.26 15.24 1.00
N GLY A 97 16.94 14.40 1.79
CA GLY A 97 16.38 13.82 3.01
C GLY A 97 15.42 12.66 2.76
N TYR A 98 15.40 12.08 1.56
CA TYR A 98 14.67 10.86 1.26
C TYR A 98 15.30 9.64 1.95
N LEU A 99 14.44 8.79 2.48
CA LEU A 99 14.73 7.44 2.93
C LEU A 99 14.04 6.51 1.91
N ILE A 100 14.82 5.80 1.10
CA ILE A 100 14.27 4.97 0.02
C ILE A 100 14.57 3.51 0.33
N GLU A 101 13.54 2.66 0.38
CA GLU A 101 13.72 1.24 0.61
C GLU A 101 14.43 0.57 -0.58
N ARG A 102 15.40 -0.28 -0.25
CA ARG A 102 16.01 -1.23 -1.15
C ARG A 102 15.19 -2.51 -1.10
N HIS A 103 14.83 -3.01 -2.28
CA HIS A 103 14.26 -4.34 -2.44
C HIS A 103 15.20 -5.11 -3.34
N ASP A 104 15.88 -6.12 -2.80
CA ASP A 104 16.73 -7.01 -3.58
C ASP A 104 15.92 -8.18 -4.12
N TYR A 105 16.50 -8.96 -5.02
CA TYR A 105 15.87 -10.19 -5.54
C TYR A 105 15.56 -11.21 -4.43
N ASP A 106 16.35 -11.23 -3.35
CA ASP A 106 16.07 -12.09 -2.20
C ASP A 106 14.81 -11.67 -1.44
N ASP A 107 14.41 -10.40 -1.55
CA ASP A 107 13.19 -9.89 -0.91
C ASP A 107 11.93 -10.16 -1.76
N VAL A 108 12.09 -10.42 -3.07
CA VAL A 108 11.01 -10.62 -4.04
C VAL A 108 11.13 -12.03 -4.62
N PRO A 109 10.43 -13.04 -4.05
CA PRO A 109 10.52 -14.40 -4.56
C PRO A 109 10.00 -14.47 -6.00
N GLU A 110 10.89 -14.75 -6.96
CA GLU A 110 10.53 -14.76 -8.40
C GLU A 110 9.35 -15.68 -8.70
N LYS A 111 9.29 -16.84 -8.03
CA LYS A 111 8.16 -17.76 -8.14
C LYS A 111 6.83 -17.09 -7.76
N GLN A 112 6.80 -16.35 -6.65
CA GLN A 112 5.59 -15.66 -6.20
C GLN A 112 5.21 -14.54 -7.16
N ALA A 113 6.21 -13.78 -7.64
CA ALA A 113 6.00 -12.69 -8.59
C ALA A 113 5.39 -13.18 -9.91
N GLU A 114 5.87 -14.32 -10.43
CA GLU A 114 5.34 -14.94 -11.64
C GLU A 114 3.94 -15.57 -11.43
N GLU A 115 3.70 -16.23 -10.29
CA GLU A 115 2.35 -16.71 -9.93
C GLU A 115 1.34 -15.56 -9.87
N ASN A 116 1.72 -14.43 -9.28
CA ASN A 116 0.86 -13.25 -9.18
C ASN A 116 0.53 -12.65 -10.55
N ARG A 117 1.52 -12.61 -11.46
CA ARG A 117 1.32 -12.22 -12.86
C ARG A 117 0.31 -13.14 -13.56
N GLU A 118 0.43 -14.46 -13.38
CA GLU A 118 -0.49 -15.42 -13.98
C GLU A 118 -1.91 -15.28 -13.43
N TYR A 119 -2.06 -15.12 -12.11
CA TYR A 119 -3.37 -14.92 -11.49
C TYR A 119 -4.07 -13.67 -11.98
N VAL A 120 -3.39 -12.53 -12.07
CA VAL A 120 -4.02 -11.29 -12.56
C VAL A 120 -4.36 -11.38 -14.04
N ALA A 121 -3.50 -12.02 -14.86
CA ALA A 121 -3.79 -12.23 -16.27
C ALA A 121 -5.00 -13.14 -16.50
N GLU A 122 -5.10 -14.25 -15.75
CA GLU A 122 -6.26 -15.13 -15.82
C GLU A 122 -7.52 -14.44 -15.31
N PHE A 123 -7.43 -13.66 -14.23
CA PHE A 123 -8.55 -12.86 -13.71
C PHE A 123 -9.06 -11.84 -14.73
N VAL A 124 -8.15 -11.08 -15.34
CA VAL A 124 -8.49 -10.10 -16.38
C VAL A 124 -9.17 -10.78 -17.56
N LYS A 125 -8.60 -11.90 -18.05
CA LYS A 125 -9.18 -12.70 -19.12
C LYS A 125 -10.60 -13.17 -18.77
N LYS A 126 -10.78 -13.78 -17.59
CA LYS A 126 -12.10 -14.24 -17.13
C LYS A 126 -13.10 -13.09 -17.04
N CYS A 127 -12.68 -11.93 -16.54
CA CYS A 127 -13.57 -10.79 -16.45
C CYS A 127 -14.01 -10.28 -17.83
N VAL A 128 -13.06 -10.16 -18.76
CA VAL A 128 -13.35 -9.73 -20.13
C VAL A 128 -14.29 -10.73 -20.82
N GLU A 129 -14.00 -12.04 -20.75
CA GLU A 129 -14.83 -13.08 -21.38
C GLU A 129 -16.23 -13.15 -20.75
N LYS A 130 -16.30 -13.31 -19.43
CA LYS A 130 -17.56 -13.56 -18.72
C LYS A 130 -18.49 -12.34 -18.70
N TYR A 131 -17.95 -11.14 -18.51
CA TYR A 131 -18.78 -9.96 -18.31
C TYR A 131 -19.06 -9.19 -19.60
N ALA A 132 -18.26 -9.32 -20.66
CA ALA A 132 -18.65 -8.79 -21.97
C ALA A 132 -19.95 -9.43 -22.48
N GLU A 133 -20.08 -10.76 -22.35
CA GLU A 133 -21.26 -11.52 -22.79
C GLU A 133 -22.52 -11.18 -21.97
N LYS A 134 -22.42 -11.21 -20.63
CA LYS A 134 -23.55 -10.98 -19.71
C LYS A 134 -24.15 -9.57 -19.83
N TYR A 135 -23.31 -8.55 -20.04
CA TYR A 135 -23.80 -7.18 -20.23
C TYR A 135 -24.36 -6.96 -21.64
N ALA A 136 -23.77 -7.54 -22.68
CA ALA A 136 -24.34 -7.50 -24.02
C ALA A 136 -25.78 -8.06 -24.05
N GLU A 137 -26.04 -9.18 -23.36
CA GLU A 137 -27.38 -9.78 -23.24
C GLU A 137 -28.36 -8.91 -22.43
N LYS A 138 -27.96 -8.45 -21.23
CA LYS A 138 -28.83 -7.63 -20.35
C LYS A 138 -29.22 -6.29 -20.99
N TYR A 139 -28.37 -5.71 -21.83
CA TYR A 139 -28.63 -4.43 -22.50
C TYR A 139 -29.36 -4.59 -23.84
N ALA A 140 -29.18 -5.70 -24.56
CA ALA A 140 -30.00 -6.04 -25.72
C ALA A 140 -31.49 -6.16 -25.37
N GLU A 141 -31.82 -6.59 -24.14
CA GLU A 141 -33.20 -6.70 -23.67
C GLU A 141 -33.83 -5.37 -23.21
N LYS A 142 -33.05 -4.36 -22.78
CA LYS A 142 -33.62 -3.27 -21.97
C LYS A 142 -33.87 -1.94 -22.68
N HIS A 143 -33.06 -1.43 -23.62
CA HIS A 143 -33.37 -0.17 -24.36
C HIS A 143 -32.49 0.02 -25.61
N ALA A 144 -33.04 -0.21 -26.80
CA ALA A 144 -32.30 -0.18 -28.07
C ALA A 144 -32.14 1.20 -28.75
N GLU A 145 -32.63 2.32 -28.20
CA GLU A 145 -32.71 3.56 -29.02
C GLU A 145 -31.97 4.81 -28.50
N ASN A 146 -31.37 4.86 -27.30
CA ASN A 146 -30.77 6.12 -26.81
C ASN A 146 -29.53 6.01 -25.88
N TYR A 147 -28.86 4.86 -25.80
CA TYR A 147 -27.76 4.69 -24.83
C TYR A 147 -26.36 4.96 -25.40
N ALA A 148 -26.10 4.55 -26.65
CA ALA A 148 -24.81 4.75 -27.32
C ALA A 148 -24.47 6.24 -27.53
N GLU A 149 -25.49 7.08 -27.76
CA GLU A 149 -25.33 8.52 -28.00
C GLU A 149 -25.03 9.32 -26.71
N LYS A 150 -25.31 8.75 -25.52
CA LYS A 150 -25.12 9.41 -24.22
C LYS A 150 -23.89 8.92 -23.45
N TYR A 151 -23.45 7.68 -23.68
CA TYR A 151 -22.43 7.03 -22.84
C TYR A 151 -21.24 6.40 -23.59
N GLY A 152 -21.05 6.70 -24.88
CA GLY A 152 -19.80 6.43 -25.61
C GLY A 152 -19.28 4.99 -25.50
N GLU A 153 -19.66 4.13 -26.44
CA GLU A 153 -18.98 2.85 -26.80
C GLU A 153 -18.21 2.12 -25.67
N THR A 154 -18.87 1.71 -24.59
CA THR A 154 -18.34 0.62 -23.73
C THR A 154 -19.46 -0.32 -23.33
N THR A 155 -19.51 -1.48 -23.98
CA THR A 155 -20.40 -2.62 -23.70
C THR A 155 -19.64 -3.64 -22.84
N GLY A 156 -20.11 -3.99 -21.63
CA GLY A 156 -19.38 -4.88 -20.71
C GLY A 156 -19.06 -4.24 -19.36
N ILE A 157 -18.31 -4.91 -18.49
CA ILE A 157 -17.50 -4.18 -17.48
C ILE A 157 -16.75 -3.10 -18.26
N GLY A 158 -17.03 -1.83 -17.97
CA GLY A 158 -16.65 -0.67 -18.76
C GLY A 158 -15.12 -0.51 -18.88
N SER A 159 -14.38 -1.02 -17.90
CA SER A 159 -12.93 -1.23 -17.99
C SER A 159 -12.46 -2.11 -16.84
N ILE A 160 -11.63 -3.11 -17.13
CA ILE A 160 -10.76 -3.73 -16.12
C ILE A 160 -9.35 -3.19 -16.33
N LYS A 161 -8.80 -2.59 -15.28
CA LYS A 161 -7.47 -1.99 -15.29
C LYS A 161 -6.60 -2.60 -14.22
N VAL A 162 -5.34 -2.83 -14.55
CA VAL A 162 -4.28 -3.22 -13.63
C VAL A 162 -3.29 -2.06 -13.61
N MET A 163 -3.10 -1.48 -12.43
CA MET A 163 -2.18 -0.40 -12.18
C MET A 163 -1.17 -0.87 -11.14
N LEU A 164 0.07 -1.06 -11.59
CA LEU A 164 1.20 -1.28 -10.69
C LEU A 164 1.95 0.04 -10.50
N VAL A 165 2.02 0.49 -9.25
CA VAL A 165 2.65 1.75 -8.87
C VAL A 165 4.14 1.49 -8.65
N PRO A 166 5.03 2.05 -9.49
CA PRO A 166 6.47 1.93 -9.25
C PRO A 166 6.81 2.59 -7.90
N THR A 167 7.79 2.07 -7.18
CA THR A 167 8.22 2.65 -5.90
C THR A 167 9.19 3.81 -6.12
N ALA A 168 9.47 4.58 -5.06
CA ALA A 168 10.40 5.71 -5.11
C ALA A 168 11.80 5.34 -5.63
N SER A 169 12.25 4.09 -5.45
CA SER A 169 13.55 3.62 -5.95
C SER A 169 13.62 3.52 -7.48
N GLU A 170 12.49 3.27 -8.15
CA GLU A 170 12.39 3.22 -9.61
C GLU A 170 12.32 4.64 -10.20
N ILE A 171 11.51 5.51 -9.58
CA ILE A 171 11.20 6.84 -10.13
C ILE A 171 12.23 7.91 -9.79
N LEU A 172 12.94 7.78 -8.66
CA LEU A 172 13.90 8.78 -8.16
C LEU A 172 15.36 8.29 -8.19
N PRO A 173 15.87 7.74 -9.32
CA PRO A 173 17.21 7.16 -9.36
C PRO A 173 18.32 8.21 -9.17
N ASP A 174 18.04 9.48 -9.49
CA ASP A 174 18.96 10.60 -9.30
C ASP A 174 19.18 10.95 -7.81
N LYS A 175 18.23 10.58 -6.94
CA LYS A 175 18.33 10.75 -5.48
C LYS A 175 19.10 9.62 -4.81
N LEU A 176 19.16 8.44 -5.43
CA LEU A 176 19.84 7.28 -4.86
C LEU A 176 21.38 7.44 -4.82
N PRO A 177 22.07 6.75 -3.89
CA PRO A 177 23.52 6.64 -3.93
C PRO A 177 24.02 6.01 -5.24
N PRO A 178 25.22 6.35 -5.74
CA PRO A 178 25.74 5.82 -7.01
C PRO A 178 25.91 4.30 -7.08
N PHE A 179 25.91 3.61 -5.95
CA PHE A 179 26.03 2.16 -5.84
C PHE A 179 24.69 1.46 -5.59
N ALA A 180 23.57 2.20 -5.64
CA ALA A 180 22.27 1.63 -5.36
C ALA A 180 21.93 0.53 -6.37
N THR A 181 21.58 -0.63 -5.84
CA THR A 181 21.01 -1.77 -6.54
C THR A 181 19.57 -1.97 -6.10
N GLY A 182 18.82 -2.75 -6.87
CA GLY A 182 17.48 -3.18 -6.50
C GLY A 182 16.89 -4.13 -7.52
N TYR A 183 15.73 -4.67 -7.19
CA TYR A 183 14.87 -5.44 -8.06
C TYR A 183 14.45 -4.59 -9.26
N ASP A 184 14.54 -5.16 -10.45
CA ASP A 184 14.14 -4.51 -11.69
C ASP A 184 12.60 -4.45 -11.81
N GLN A 185 12.03 -3.39 -11.23
CA GLN A 185 10.58 -3.15 -11.23
C GLN A 185 10.07 -2.92 -12.64
N GLY A 186 10.82 -2.17 -13.46
CA GLY A 186 10.48 -1.92 -14.86
C GLY A 186 10.31 -3.21 -15.65
N ALA A 187 11.30 -4.11 -15.60
CA ALA A 187 11.22 -5.39 -16.30
C ALA A 187 10.08 -6.28 -15.79
N TYR A 188 9.75 -6.23 -14.49
CA TYR A 188 8.59 -6.97 -13.97
C TYR A 188 7.26 -6.36 -14.44
N MET A 189 7.13 -5.03 -14.43
CA MET A 189 5.96 -4.33 -14.96
C MET A 189 5.76 -4.61 -16.45
N ASP A 190 6.84 -4.67 -17.24
CA ASP A 190 6.79 -5.05 -18.65
C ASP A 190 6.22 -6.46 -18.82
N ARG A 191 6.74 -7.45 -18.07
CA ARG A 191 6.20 -8.82 -18.09
C ARG A 191 4.72 -8.89 -17.71
N VAL A 192 4.29 -8.11 -16.71
CA VAL A 192 2.87 -8.02 -16.34
C VAL A 192 2.06 -7.44 -17.49
N SER A 193 2.46 -6.28 -18.02
CA SER A 193 1.78 -5.63 -19.14
C SER A 193 1.65 -6.56 -20.36
N GLU A 194 2.72 -7.27 -20.74
CA GLU A 194 2.74 -8.21 -21.87
C GLU A 194 1.80 -9.41 -21.69
N SER A 195 1.48 -9.76 -20.43
CA SER A 195 0.57 -10.87 -20.12
C SER A 195 -0.92 -10.48 -20.09
N LEU A 196 -1.21 -9.19 -20.12
CA LEU A 196 -2.57 -8.64 -20.08
C LEU A 196 -3.07 -8.34 -21.48
N SER A 197 -4.40 -8.23 -21.64
CA SER A 197 -4.98 -7.76 -22.90
C SER A 197 -4.62 -6.30 -23.16
N GLU A 198 -4.63 -5.90 -24.43
CA GLU A 198 -4.37 -4.52 -24.85
C GLU A 198 -5.25 -3.54 -24.06
N HIS A 199 -4.66 -2.43 -23.62
CA HIS A 199 -5.29 -1.40 -22.79
C HIS A 199 -5.72 -1.82 -21.37
N SER A 200 -5.40 -3.02 -20.87
CA SER A 200 -5.72 -3.40 -19.49
C SER A 200 -4.66 -2.96 -18.46
N PHE A 201 -3.45 -2.62 -18.89
CA PHE A 201 -2.38 -2.17 -17.99
C PHE A 201 -2.23 -0.65 -18.03
N ILE A 202 -2.13 -0.02 -16.87
CA ILE A 202 -1.83 1.42 -16.72
C ILE A 202 -0.38 1.56 -16.27
N ASP A 203 0.46 2.07 -17.17
CA ASP A 203 1.87 2.31 -16.89
C ASP A 203 2.08 3.74 -16.38
N LEU A 204 2.45 3.86 -15.11
CA LEU A 204 2.69 5.14 -14.46
C LEU A 204 4.14 5.64 -14.62
N ARG A 205 5.06 4.85 -15.19
CA ARG A 205 6.50 5.18 -15.21
C ARG A 205 6.78 6.52 -15.90
N ASP A 206 6.21 6.73 -17.08
CA ASP A 206 6.39 7.99 -17.83
C ASP A 206 5.77 9.18 -17.10
N THR A 207 4.54 9.03 -16.60
CA THR A 207 3.84 10.07 -15.84
C THR A 207 4.65 10.46 -14.60
N PHE A 208 5.09 9.49 -13.82
CA PHE A 208 5.84 9.75 -12.60
C PHE A 208 7.25 10.27 -12.90
N TRP A 209 7.87 9.84 -14.00
CA TRP A 209 9.13 10.42 -14.46
C TRP A 209 8.98 11.91 -14.80
N MET A 210 7.88 12.32 -15.44
CA MET A 210 7.60 13.73 -15.74
C MET A 210 7.39 14.57 -14.48
N HIS A 211 6.83 13.97 -13.43
CA HIS A 211 6.56 14.64 -12.14
C HIS A 211 7.62 14.36 -11.06
N ARG A 212 8.76 13.74 -11.39
CA ARG A 212 9.76 13.28 -10.40
C ARG A 212 10.43 14.40 -9.58
N ASP A 213 10.44 15.62 -10.11
CA ASP A 213 10.95 16.80 -9.43
C ASP A 213 9.90 17.42 -8.46
N GLU A 214 8.65 16.94 -8.52
CA GLU A 214 7.58 17.30 -7.59
C GLU A 214 7.58 16.36 -6.36
N TYR A 215 6.82 16.75 -5.33
CA TYR A 215 6.75 16.00 -4.08
C TYR A 215 5.74 14.84 -4.17
N ILE A 216 6.00 13.89 -5.07
CA ILE A 216 5.08 12.76 -5.38
C ILE A 216 5.29 11.51 -4.50
N TYR A 217 6.41 11.40 -3.78
CA TYR A 217 6.64 10.38 -2.75
C TYR A 217 7.00 11.03 -1.41
N TYR A 218 6.51 10.42 -0.32
CA TYR A 218 6.95 10.79 1.02
C TYR A 218 8.45 10.52 1.19
N ARG A 219 9.14 11.34 1.99
CA ARG A 219 10.58 11.13 2.24
C ARG A 219 10.84 10.07 3.29
N THR A 220 9.88 9.85 4.18
CA THR A 220 10.03 9.01 5.38
C THR A 220 9.08 7.81 5.40
N ASP A 221 8.22 7.70 4.39
CA ASP A 221 7.23 6.67 4.23
C ASP A 221 7.35 6.00 2.85
N HIS A 222 6.88 4.76 2.73
CA HIS A 222 6.98 3.98 1.50
C HIS A 222 5.92 4.35 0.45
N HIS A 223 4.85 5.03 0.84
CA HIS A 223 3.80 5.44 -0.08
C HIS A 223 4.17 6.66 -0.94
N TRP A 224 3.46 6.81 -2.05
CA TRP A 224 3.32 8.10 -2.71
C TRP A 224 2.65 9.14 -1.79
N THR A 225 2.78 10.42 -2.12
CA THR A 225 1.96 11.47 -1.50
C THR A 225 0.60 11.55 -2.16
N THR A 226 -0.33 12.31 -1.56
CA THR A 226 -1.62 12.63 -2.19
C THR A 226 -1.46 13.32 -3.56
N ALA A 227 -0.36 14.05 -3.76
CA ALA A 227 -0.05 14.63 -5.07
C ALA A 227 0.34 13.55 -6.09
N GLY A 228 1.19 12.58 -5.71
CA GLY A 228 1.51 11.44 -6.58
C GLY A 228 0.28 10.58 -6.91
N ALA A 229 -0.58 10.34 -5.91
CA ALA A 229 -1.85 9.65 -6.09
C ALA A 229 -2.81 10.40 -7.03
N TYR A 230 -2.82 11.74 -6.98
CA TYR A 230 -3.61 12.57 -7.89
C TYR A 230 -3.15 12.42 -9.35
N GLU A 231 -1.84 12.45 -9.63
CA GLU A 231 -1.34 12.28 -11.00
C GLU A 231 -1.66 10.88 -11.55
N ALA A 232 -1.56 9.83 -10.71
CA ALA A 232 -2.02 8.49 -11.09
C ALA A 232 -3.53 8.42 -11.36
N TYR A 233 -4.33 9.14 -10.57
CA TYR A 233 -5.77 9.27 -10.78
C TYR A 233 -6.11 9.98 -12.09
N VAL A 234 -5.40 11.04 -12.45
CA VAL A 234 -5.62 11.76 -13.71
C VAL A 234 -5.43 10.81 -14.89
N GLN A 235 -4.28 10.10 -14.94
CA GLN A 235 -4.02 9.13 -16.00
C GLN A 235 -5.07 8.00 -16.02
N TRP A 236 -5.37 7.41 -14.86
CA TRP A 236 -6.39 6.35 -14.77
C TRP A 236 -7.74 6.82 -15.28
N ALA A 237 -8.19 8.00 -14.86
CA ALA A 237 -9.49 8.55 -15.24
C ALA A 237 -9.57 8.70 -16.77
N GLU A 238 -8.55 9.28 -17.39
CA GLU A 238 -8.49 9.44 -18.86
C GLU A 238 -8.53 8.10 -19.58
N GLU A 239 -7.79 7.11 -19.09
CA GLU A 239 -7.74 5.76 -19.64
C GLU A 239 -9.05 4.97 -19.53
N VAL A 240 -9.91 5.31 -18.56
CA VAL A 240 -11.24 4.71 -18.40
C VAL A 240 -12.37 5.61 -18.92
N GLY A 241 -12.03 6.65 -19.69
CA GLY A 241 -13.00 7.57 -20.31
C GLY A 241 -13.72 8.49 -19.34
N ILE A 242 -13.19 8.68 -18.13
CA ILE A 242 -13.68 9.61 -17.12
C ILE A 242 -12.92 10.93 -17.26
N LYS A 243 -13.66 12.04 -17.29
CA LYS A 243 -13.02 13.36 -17.20
C LYS A 243 -12.52 13.58 -15.76
N PRO A 244 -11.21 13.70 -15.52
CA PRO A 244 -10.71 13.94 -14.18
C PRO A 244 -11.17 15.31 -13.66
N PHE A 245 -11.52 15.35 -12.38
CA PHE A 245 -11.61 16.60 -11.62
C PHE A 245 -10.25 17.28 -11.56
N GLY A 246 -10.19 18.53 -12.01
CA GLY A 246 -8.99 19.35 -11.85
C GLY A 246 -8.77 19.77 -10.40
N LYS A 247 -7.54 20.18 -10.07
CA LYS A 247 -7.13 20.60 -8.70
C LYS A 247 -8.05 21.68 -8.13
N GLU A 248 -8.67 22.51 -8.97
CA GLU A 248 -9.62 23.57 -8.57
C GLU A 248 -10.91 23.05 -7.92
N LYS A 249 -11.29 21.79 -8.16
CA LYS A 249 -12.45 21.14 -7.53
C LYS A 249 -12.20 20.76 -6.07
N PHE A 250 -10.94 20.76 -5.65
CA PHE A 250 -10.55 20.35 -4.31
C PHE A 250 -10.23 21.54 -3.41
N GLU A 251 -10.62 21.44 -2.16
CA GLU A 251 -10.01 22.13 -1.03
C GLU A 251 -8.83 21.29 -0.55
N ILE A 252 -7.64 21.88 -0.55
CA ILE A 252 -6.39 21.18 -0.23
C ILE A 252 -5.93 21.60 1.15
N ASP A 253 -6.05 20.69 2.10
CA ASP A 253 -5.73 20.94 3.51
C ASP A 253 -4.40 20.32 3.90
N LEU A 254 -3.57 21.08 4.60
CA LEU A 254 -2.42 20.53 5.31
C LEU A 254 -2.92 19.85 6.60
N ALA A 255 -3.14 18.55 6.54
CA ALA A 255 -3.65 17.76 7.66
C ALA A 255 -2.59 17.45 8.72
N SER A 256 -1.31 17.35 8.32
CA SER A 256 -0.21 17.18 9.26
C SER A 256 1.09 17.68 8.64
N ASP A 257 1.87 18.46 9.38
CA ASP A 257 3.24 18.90 9.05
C ASP A 257 4.33 18.05 9.75
N ARG A 258 3.89 16.99 10.45
CA ARG A 258 4.71 16.13 11.31
C ARG A 258 4.37 14.66 11.09
N PHE A 259 4.60 14.16 9.89
CA PHE A 259 4.49 12.73 9.59
C PHE A 259 5.88 12.08 9.53
N TYR A 260 6.06 11.01 10.30
CA TYR A 260 7.23 10.13 10.22
C TYR A 260 6.72 8.75 9.84
N GLY A 261 7.00 8.34 8.61
CA GLY A 261 6.47 7.11 8.04
C GLY A 261 7.16 5.83 8.49
N THR A 262 6.74 4.73 7.89
CA THR A 262 7.22 3.38 8.25
C THR A 262 8.70 3.18 7.94
N ILE A 263 9.23 3.82 6.89
CA ILE A 263 10.67 3.75 6.58
C ILE A 263 11.48 4.43 7.68
N HIS A 264 11.01 5.59 8.17
CA HIS A 264 11.64 6.25 9.31
C HIS A 264 11.56 5.41 10.58
N ALA A 265 10.46 4.71 10.83
CA ALA A 265 10.35 3.83 12.00
C ALA A 265 11.43 2.73 12.05
N LYS A 266 11.92 2.27 10.88
CA LYS A 266 13.02 1.29 10.75
C LYS A 266 14.40 1.84 11.13
N LEU A 267 14.62 3.15 10.95
CA LEU A 267 15.93 3.79 11.09
C LEU A 267 16.03 4.75 12.28
N ARG A 268 14.95 5.46 12.58
CA ARG A 268 14.83 6.51 13.60
C ARG A 268 15.89 7.60 13.45
N VAL A 269 16.20 7.98 12.22
CA VAL A 269 17.19 9.02 11.90
C VAL A 269 16.61 10.42 12.10
N ASN A 270 17.47 11.39 12.42
CA ASN A 270 17.06 12.79 12.42
C ASN A 270 16.93 13.29 10.97
N VAL A 271 15.70 13.41 10.48
CA VAL A 271 15.30 13.93 9.16
C VAL A 271 14.08 14.84 9.32
N LYS A 272 13.84 15.70 8.33
CA LYS A 272 12.64 16.55 8.29
C LYS A 272 11.41 15.64 8.17
N PRO A 273 10.35 15.83 8.99
CA PRO A 273 9.10 15.09 8.82
C PRO A 273 8.42 15.43 7.50
N ASP A 274 7.49 14.59 7.07
CA ASP A 274 6.65 14.77 5.90
C ASP A 274 5.36 15.55 6.19
N ASP A 275 4.87 16.21 5.15
CA ASP A 275 3.58 16.91 5.14
C ASP A 275 2.53 16.00 4.50
N ILE A 276 1.39 15.78 5.16
CA ILE A 276 0.21 15.09 4.61
C ILE A 276 -0.80 16.14 4.17
N TYR A 277 -1.18 16.09 2.90
CA TYR A 277 -2.24 16.91 2.33
C TYR A 277 -3.49 16.08 2.05
N LEU A 278 -4.67 16.60 2.34
CA LEU A 278 -5.96 15.99 1.99
C LEU A 278 -6.62 16.81 0.89
N TYR A 279 -7.22 16.11 -0.07
CA TYR A 279 -7.88 16.75 -1.22
C TYR A 279 -9.38 16.51 -1.08
N GLN A 280 -10.08 17.47 -0.48
CA GLN A 280 -11.51 17.37 -0.21
C GLN A 280 -12.30 17.96 -1.38
N VAL A 281 -13.26 17.22 -1.92
CA VAL A 281 -14.16 17.79 -2.94
C VAL A 281 -14.98 18.92 -2.30
N LYS A 282 -15.00 20.10 -2.93
CA LYS A 282 -15.73 21.27 -2.42
C LYS A 282 -17.25 21.10 -2.41
N GLU A 283 -17.75 20.24 -3.28
CA GLU A 283 -19.16 19.90 -3.39
C GLU A 283 -19.50 18.78 -2.41
N ASP A 284 -20.69 18.84 -1.81
CA ASP A 284 -21.19 17.79 -0.92
C ASP A 284 -21.55 16.53 -1.74
N MET A 285 -20.67 15.55 -1.66
CA MET A 285 -20.81 14.25 -2.32
C MET A 285 -21.67 13.26 -1.52
N GLY A 286 -22.13 13.59 -0.31
CA GLY A 286 -23.00 12.75 0.51
C GLY A 286 -22.40 11.39 0.83
N TYR A 287 -21.12 11.35 1.22
CA TYR A 287 -20.41 10.08 1.43
C TYR A 287 -21.07 9.21 2.50
N GLN A 288 -21.13 7.91 2.24
CA GLN A 288 -21.45 6.91 3.25
C GLN A 288 -20.48 5.74 3.11
N LEU A 289 -19.68 5.52 4.15
CA LEU A 289 -18.70 4.46 4.20
C LEU A 289 -19.18 3.35 5.13
N ILE A 290 -18.96 2.11 4.72
CA ILE A 290 -19.23 0.90 5.51
C ILE A 290 -17.97 0.03 5.51
N TYR A 291 -17.38 -0.17 6.68
CA TYR A 291 -16.17 -0.97 6.88
C TYR A 291 -16.53 -2.36 7.38
N ASN A 292 -16.01 -3.40 6.73
CA ASN A 292 -16.26 -4.81 7.09
C ASN A 292 -17.74 -5.13 7.37
N LEU A 293 -18.66 -4.43 6.67
CA LEU A 293 -20.12 -4.53 6.80
C LEU A 293 -20.71 -4.07 8.15
N THR A 294 -19.91 -3.48 9.05
CA THR A 294 -20.37 -3.07 10.40
C THR A 294 -20.19 -1.58 10.65
N ASP A 295 -18.96 -1.09 10.61
CA ASP A 295 -18.62 0.24 11.08
C ASP A 295 -18.95 1.27 9.99
N ARG A 296 -19.34 2.47 10.39
CA ARG A 296 -19.86 3.50 9.47
C ARG A 296 -19.16 4.83 9.65
N SER A 297 -18.96 5.53 8.55
CA SER A 297 -18.45 6.91 8.49
C SER A 297 -19.17 7.68 7.39
N ASP A 298 -19.20 9.01 7.49
CA ASP A 298 -19.66 9.94 6.46
C ASP A 298 -18.50 10.73 5.82
N SER A 299 -17.27 10.34 6.12
CA SER A 299 -16.05 10.97 5.63
C SER A 299 -15.09 9.94 5.01
N LEU A 300 -14.46 10.32 3.90
CA LEU A 300 -13.33 9.58 3.30
C LEU A 300 -12.05 9.68 4.16
N TYR A 301 -12.05 10.56 5.16
CA TYR A 301 -10.90 10.85 6.01
C TYR A 301 -11.23 10.59 7.48
N ASP A 302 -10.40 9.77 8.13
CA ASP A 302 -10.43 9.50 9.56
C ASP A 302 -9.42 10.40 10.28
N TYR A 303 -9.89 11.58 10.67
CA TYR A 303 -9.04 12.61 11.29
C TYR A 303 -8.43 12.17 12.63
N GLU A 304 -9.02 11.19 13.34
CA GLU A 304 -8.46 10.70 14.60
C GLU A 304 -7.09 10.05 14.40
N LYS A 305 -6.83 9.50 13.21
CA LYS A 305 -5.53 8.91 12.86
C LYS A 305 -4.38 9.91 12.83
N LEU A 306 -4.68 11.21 12.67
CA LEU A 306 -3.65 12.27 12.65
C LEU A 306 -2.99 12.50 14.01
N GLU A 307 -3.65 12.09 15.11
CA GLU A 307 -3.09 12.14 16.47
C GLU A 307 -2.17 10.96 16.77
N GLY A 308 -2.27 9.89 15.97
CA GLY A 308 -1.49 8.66 16.12
C GLY A 308 -0.13 8.70 15.44
N LYS A 309 0.56 7.56 15.49
CA LYS A 309 1.84 7.34 14.79
C LYS A 309 1.64 7.01 13.32
N ASP A 310 0.69 6.13 13.01
CA ASP A 310 0.30 5.79 11.63
C ASP A 310 -0.67 6.85 11.07
N LYS A 311 -0.14 8.03 10.77
CA LYS A 311 -0.95 9.12 10.24
C LYS A 311 -1.43 8.87 8.80
N TYR A 312 -0.79 7.98 8.06
CA TYR A 312 -1.24 7.61 6.71
C TYR A 312 -2.61 6.92 6.75
N ALA A 313 -2.97 6.28 7.87
CA ALA A 313 -4.31 5.73 8.09
C ALA A 313 -5.44 6.79 8.08
N VAL A 314 -5.12 8.10 8.02
CA VAL A 314 -6.13 9.17 7.79
C VAL A 314 -6.98 8.89 6.55
N PHE A 315 -6.43 8.22 5.55
CA PHE A 315 -7.19 7.77 4.39
C PHE A 315 -8.02 6.54 4.74
N MET A 316 -9.31 6.76 5.04
CA MET A 316 -10.33 5.74 5.31
C MET A 316 -9.98 4.75 6.44
N GLY A 317 -9.18 5.14 7.43
CA GLY A 317 -9.04 4.42 8.70
C GLY A 317 -8.07 3.23 8.72
N GLY A 318 -7.42 2.89 7.59
CA GLY A 318 -6.33 1.89 7.53
C GLY A 318 -6.71 0.54 6.90
N ASN A 319 -6.47 -0.55 7.63
CA ASN A 319 -6.48 -1.93 7.12
C ASN A 319 -7.85 -2.61 7.32
N TYR A 320 -8.72 -2.52 6.33
CA TYR A 320 -10.01 -3.22 6.28
C TYR A 320 -10.03 -4.25 5.15
N GLY A 321 -10.72 -5.38 5.37
CA GLY A 321 -10.90 -6.38 4.31
C GLY A 321 -11.79 -5.86 3.20
N ILE A 322 -12.86 -5.14 3.55
CA ILE A 322 -13.71 -4.45 2.59
C ILE A 322 -14.16 -3.08 3.09
N VAL A 323 -14.19 -2.10 2.19
CA VAL A 323 -14.80 -0.78 2.39
C VAL A 323 -15.80 -0.54 1.26
N GLU A 324 -17.08 -0.35 1.59
CA GLU A 324 -18.08 0.16 0.65
C GLU A 324 -18.19 1.69 0.83
N ILE A 325 -18.08 2.44 -0.26
CA ILE A 325 -18.22 3.89 -0.31
C ILE A 325 -19.40 4.19 -1.22
N ARG A 326 -20.37 4.96 -0.74
CA ARG A 326 -21.47 5.50 -1.54
C ARG A 326 -21.32 7.00 -1.71
N THR A 327 -21.75 7.51 -2.86
CA THR A 327 -21.82 8.95 -3.13
C THR A 327 -23.22 9.33 -3.62
N ASN A 328 -23.47 10.63 -3.78
CA ASN A 328 -24.68 11.17 -4.38
C ASN A 328 -24.73 10.99 -5.92
N GLN A 329 -23.74 10.34 -6.54
CA GLN A 329 -23.79 10.02 -7.96
C GLN A 329 -24.92 9.05 -8.26
N ASN A 330 -25.62 9.27 -9.38
CA ASN A 330 -26.71 8.43 -9.85
C ASN A 330 -26.51 8.06 -11.33
N ASN A 331 -25.32 7.57 -11.65
CA ASN A 331 -24.90 7.20 -13.00
C ASN A 331 -24.87 5.67 -13.22
N GLY A 332 -25.23 4.88 -12.20
CA GLY A 332 -25.22 3.42 -12.25
C GLY A 332 -23.81 2.79 -12.29
N ARG A 333 -22.74 3.60 -12.20
CA ARG A 333 -21.36 3.13 -12.23
C ARG A 333 -20.95 2.63 -10.83
N ARG A 334 -20.31 1.47 -10.79
CA ARG A 334 -19.86 0.80 -9.56
C ARG A 334 -18.43 0.28 -9.74
N LEU A 335 -17.51 0.83 -8.96
CA LEU A 335 -16.08 0.49 -9.00
C LEU A 335 -15.75 -0.57 -7.96
N LEU A 336 -15.01 -1.60 -8.35
CA LEU A 336 -14.27 -2.48 -7.44
C LEU A 336 -12.78 -2.17 -7.55
N VAL A 337 -12.13 -1.90 -6.41
CA VAL A 337 -10.69 -1.70 -6.30
C VAL A 337 -10.09 -2.85 -5.47
N VAL A 338 -9.39 -3.78 -6.13
CA VAL A 338 -8.60 -4.82 -5.46
C VAL A 338 -7.20 -4.25 -5.21
N LYS A 339 -6.77 -4.16 -3.95
CA LYS A 339 -5.70 -3.21 -3.60
C LYS A 339 -4.76 -3.60 -2.48
N ASP A 340 -3.62 -2.89 -2.44
CA ASP A 340 -2.82 -2.63 -1.24
C ASP A 340 -3.01 -1.20 -0.69
N SER A 341 -2.19 -0.77 0.27
CA SER A 341 -2.33 0.53 0.93
C SER A 341 -2.07 1.75 0.04
N PHE A 342 -1.49 1.60 -1.16
CA PHE A 342 -1.33 2.72 -2.10
C PHE A 342 -2.68 3.26 -2.58
N ALA A 343 -3.68 2.39 -2.75
CA ALA A 343 -5.00 2.82 -3.19
C ALA A 343 -5.70 3.75 -2.18
N ASN A 344 -5.30 3.75 -0.91
CA ASN A 344 -6.00 4.51 0.13
C ASN A 344 -5.99 6.03 -0.15
N SER A 345 -4.90 6.59 -0.67
CA SER A 345 -4.82 8.01 -1.05
C SER A 345 -5.29 8.30 -2.48
N PHE A 346 -5.51 7.27 -3.30
CA PHE A 346 -6.04 7.37 -4.67
C PHE A 346 -7.58 7.35 -4.70
N VAL A 347 -8.21 6.44 -3.95
CA VAL A 347 -9.67 6.24 -3.99
C VAL A 347 -10.48 7.49 -3.62
N PRO A 348 -10.01 8.39 -2.72
CA PRO A 348 -10.70 9.66 -2.49
C PRO A 348 -10.91 10.52 -3.74
N PHE A 349 -10.15 10.30 -4.82
CA PHE A 349 -10.40 10.90 -6.13
C PHE A 349 -11.39 10.08 -6.96
N ALA A 350 -11.11 8.79 -7.13
CA ALA A 350 -11.85 7.90 -8.00
C ALA A 350 -13.32 7.74 -7.57
N ALA A 351 -13.59 7.59 -6.27
CA ALA A 351 -14.92 7.31 -5.73
C ALA A 351 -15.96 8.38 -6.11
N ASN A 352 -15.54 9.62 -6.37
CA ASN A 352 -16.43 10.72 -6.73
C ASN A 352 -17.13 10.55 -8.08
N HIS A 353 -16.68 9.61 -8.90
CA HIS A 353 -17.23 9.33 -10.23
C HIS A 353 -18.22 8.16 -10.23
N PHE A 354 -18.45 7.51 -9.09
CA PHE A 354 -19.23 6.27 -9.00
C PHE A 354 -20.32 6.40 -7.95
N GLU A 355 -21.47 5.76 -8.22
CA GLU A 355 -22.54 5.60 -7.23
C GLU A 355 -22.04 4.79 -6.03
N LYS A 356 -21.27 3.73 -6.30
CA LYS A 356 -20.62 2.89 -5.30
C LYS A 356 -19.18 2.57 -5.66
N THR A 357 -18.31 2.56 -4.66
CA THR A 357 -16.95 2.04 -4.77
C THR A 357 -16.73 0.99 -3.69
N PHE A 358 -16.16 -0.16 -4.04
CA PHE A 358 -15.79 -1.23 -3.12
C PHE A 358 -14.27 -1.34 -3.14
N MET A 359 -13.63 -1.20 -1.98
CA MET A 359 -12.20 -1.46 -1.84
C MET A 359 -12.01 -2.81 -1.15
N VAL A 360 -11.20 -3.68 -1.73
CA VAL A 360 -10.93 -5.02 -1.21
C VAL A 360 -9.44 -5.23 -1.03
N ASP A 361 -9.04 -5.58 0.19
CA ASP A 361 -7.66 -5.94 0.52
C ASP A 361 -7.56 -7.47 0.71
N LEU A 362 -6.92 -8.16 -0.22
CA LEU A 362 -6.88 -9.64 -0.23
C LEU A 362 -6.15 -10.24 0.98
N ARG A 363 -5.37 -9.45 1.72
CA ARG A 363 -4.74 -9.89 2.97
C ARG A 363 -5.79 -10.18 4.05
N TYR A 364 -6.89 -9.42 4.05
CA TYR A 364 -7.93 -9.48 5.09
C TYR A 364 -9.31 -9.93 4.56
N TYR A 365 -9.53 -9.86 3.25
CA TYR A 365 -10.77 -10.33 2.62
C TYR A 365 -10.69 -11.81 2.28
N HIS A 366 -11.72 -12.56 2.68
CA HIS A 366 -11.78 -14.02 2.53
C HIS A 366 -12.98 -14.52 1.73
N ALA A 367 -13.93 -13.65 1.40
CA ALA A 367 -15.04 -14.01 0.52
C ALA A 367 -14.61 -13.95 -0.96
N GLY A 368 -15.42 -14.53 -1.84
CA GLY A 368 -15.12 -14.60 -3.28
C GLY A 368 -15.27 -13.25 -3.98
N ILE A 369 -14.33 -12.91 -4.85
CA ILE A 369 -14.35 -11.70 -5.67
C ILE A 369 -15.40 -11.81 -6.76
N GLU A 370 -15.57 -13.00 -7.35
CA GLU A 370 -16.58 -13.24 -8.38
C GLU A 370 -18.00 -13.00 -7.86
N ALA A 371 -18.31 -13.53 -6.66
CA ALA A 371 -19.60 -13.29 -6.00
C ALA A 371 -19.80 -11.81 -5.70
N LEU A 372 -18.76 -11.11 -5.21
CA LEU A 372 -18.83 -9.67 -4.96
C LEU A 372 -19.16 -8.87 -6.23
N ILE A 373 -18.51 -9.21 -7.35
CA ILE A 373 -18.76 -8.59 -8.66
C ILE A 373 -20.22 -8.76 -9.10
N GLU A 374 -20.74 -9.98 -8.98
CA GLU A 374 -22.10 -10.30 -9.42
C GLU A 374 -23.18 -9.71 -8.52
N GLU A 375 -23.05 -9.86 -7.20
CA GLU A 375 -24.04 -9.40 -6.22
C GLU A 375 -24.18 -7.88 -6.20
N ASN A 376 -23.08 -7.17 -6.48
CA ASN A 376 -23.04 -5.71 -6.45
C ASN A 376 -23.17 -5.06 -7.83
N GLU A 377 -23.32 -5.86 -8.90
CA GLU A 377 -23.42 -5.36 -10.28
C GLU A 377 -22.25 -4.43 -10.63
N ILE A 378 -21.02 -4.87 -10.32
CA ILE A 378 -19.81 -4.08 -10.56
C ILE A 378 -19.65 -3.79 -12.05
N THR A 379 -19.40 -2.52 -12.37
CA THR A 379 -19.24 -2.04 -13.75
C THR A 379 -17.79 -1.80 -14.11
N ASP A 380 -16.91 -1.52 -13.13
CA ASP A 380 -15.51 -1.18 -13.38
C ASP A 380 -14.64 -1.87 -12.34
N ILE A 381 -13.48 -2.37 -12.76
CA ILE A 381 -12.54 -3.07 -11.89
C ILE A 381 -11.17 -2.43 -12.02
N LEU A 382 -10.54 -2.13 -10.89
CA LEU A 382 -9.17 -1.66 -10.79
C LEU A 382 -8.40 -2.57 -9.84
N VAL A 383 -7.34 -3.21 -10.33
CA VAL A 383 -6.32 -3.83 -9.48
C VAL A 383 -5.22 -2.78 -9.27
N LEU A 384 -5.08 -2.25 -8.05
CA LEU A 384 -4.11 -1.18 -7.73
C LEU A 384 -3.18 -1.62 -6.60
N TYR A 385 -1.92 -1.85 -6.94
CA TYR A 385 -0.90 -2.25 -5.99
C TYR A 385 0.39 -1.48 -6.25
N SER A 386 1.23 -1.30 -5.23
CA SER A 386 2.65 -1.07 -5.47
C SER A 386 3.28 -2.25 -6.21
N THR A 387 4.21 -1.99 -7.12
CA THR A 387 4.86 -3.05 -7.92
C THR A 387 5.51 -4.11 -7.02
N ILE A 388 6.22 -3.65 -5.98
CA ILE A 388 6.89 -4.53 -5.01
C ILE A 388 5.87 -5.25 -4.11
N GLY A 389 4.82 -4.56 -3.67
CA GLY A 389 3.74 -5.17 -2.88
C GLY A 389 3.05 -6.29 -3.67
N PHE A 390 2.69 -6.01 -4.93
CA PHE A 390 2.10 -6.99 -5.83
C PHE A 390 3.00 -8.20 -6.03
N ALA A 391 4.29 -8.00 -6.33
CA ALA A 391 5.21 -9.10 -6.60
C ALA A 391 5.38 -10.07 -5.41
N LYS A 392 5.26 -9.57 -4.17
CA LYS A 392 5.45 -10.37 -2.94
C LYS A 392 4.17 -10.94 -2.35
N ASP A 393 3.00 -10.44 -2.75
CA ASP A 393 1.76 -10.76 -2.06
C ASP A 393 1.31 -12.20 -2.35
N ILE A 394 1.38 -13.05 -1.33
CA ILE A 394 0.92 -14.45 -1.39
C ILE A 394 -0.61 -14.59 -1.52
N ASN A 395 -1.35 -13.49 -1.37
CA ASN A 395 -2.81 -13.49 -1.34
C ASN A 395 -3.44 -13.20 -2.70
N ILE A 396 -2.68 -12.83 -3.73
CA ILE A 396 -3.21 -12.53 -5.07
C ILE A 396 -3.99 -13.72 -5.63
N ALA A 397 -3.59 -14.96 -5.32
CA ALA A 397 -4.34 -16.17 -5.69
C ALA A 397 -5.82 -16.16 -5.26
N LYS A 398 -6.19 -15.39 -4.23
CA LYS A 398 -7.58 -15.24 -3.78
C LYS A 398 -8.45 -14.46 -4.76
N ILE A 399 -7.87 -13.68 -5.69
CA ILE A 399 -8.63 -12.96 -6.72
C ILE A 399 -9.37 -13.91 -7.68
N MET A 400 -8.92 -15.17 -7.75
CA MET A 400 -9.49 -16.23 -8.57
C MET A 400 -10.62 -17.01 -7.88
N LYS A 401 -10.91 -16.70 -6.61
CA LYS A 401 -12.00 -17.28 -5.82
C LYS A 401 -13.18 -16.31 -5.79
#